data_AF-G4XH93-F1
#
_entry.id   AF-G4XH93-F1
#
_cell.length_a   1.000
_cell.length_b   1.000
_cell.length_c   1.000
_cell.angle_alpha   90.00
_cell.angle_beta   90.00
_cell.angle_gamma   90.00
#
_symmetry.space_group_name_H-M   'P 1'
#
loop_
_entity.id
_entity.type
_entity.pdbx_description
1 polymer ?
#
loop_
_entity_poly.entity_id
_entity_poly.type
_entity_poly.pdbx_seq_one_letter_code
_entity_poly.pdbx_strand_id
1 'polypeptide(L)'
;RKAGGASLLLPKVRKNPHIEIIAINTGCLNQCTYCKTKHARGELGSYPPEEIVERARLSFQEGVVEIWLTSEDTGTYGRDIGTSLPELLWKLVEVIPEGCRLRLGMTNPPYILEHLEEVARIMHHPRVYKFLHVPVQSGSDQVLSDMKREYSRKDFEHVVDFLRERVPGITIATDIICGFPTETEADF
;
A
#
# COMPACT_ATOMS: atom_id res chain seq x y z
N ARG A 1 2.76 16.34 14.87
CA ARG A 1 2.27 15.41 13.82
C ARG A 1 2.63 16.00 12.47
N LYS A 2 3.26 15.21 11.60
CA LYS A 2 3.51 15.61 10.22
C LYS A 2 2.20 15.48 9.43
N ALA A 3 1.86 16.46 8.61
CA ALA A 3 0.68 16.37 7.75
C ALA A 3 0.92 15.42 6.55
N GLY A 4 -0.16 14.90 5.96
CA GLY A 4 -0.12 14.06 4.75
C GLY A 4 0.55 14.70 3.53
N GLY A 5 0.69 16.03 3.52
CA GLY A 5 1.29 16.80 2.43
C GLY A 5 0.42 18.00 2.07
N ALA A 6 0.44 18.39 0.81
CA ALA A 6 -0.51 19.37 0.27
C ALA A 6 -1.93 18.78 0.25
N SER A 7 -2.96 19.62 0.36
CA SER A 7 -4.35 19.13 0.40
C SER A 7 -4.70 18.30 -0.85
N LEU A 8 -5.43 17.21 -0.64
CA LEU A 8 -5.91 16.34 -1.71
C LEU A 8 -7.01 17.01 -2.56
N LEU A 9 -7.61 18.10 -2.08
CA LEU A 9 -8.67 18.84 -2.75
C LEU A 9 -8.17 19.89 -3.76
N LEU A 10 -6.84 20.04 -3.88
CA LEU A 10 -6.27 20.90 -4.90
C LEU A 10 -6.56 20.34 -6.32
N PRO A 11 -6.76 21.21 -7.34
CA PRO A 11 -6.96 20.76 -8.71
C PRO A 11 -5.81 19.87 -9.18
N LYS A 12 -6.14 18.73 -9.80
CA LYS A 12 -5.17 17.78 -10.34
C LYS A 12 -5.34 17.61 -11.85
N VAL A 13 -4.22 17.61 -12.55
CA VAL A 13 -4.16 17.20 -13.95
C VAL A 13 -3.88 15.70 -14.00
N ARG A 14 -4.80 14.92 -14.56
CA ARG A 14 -4.65 13.47 -14.69
C ARG A 14 -3.96 13.12 -16.00
N LYS A 15 -3.02 12.17 -15.96
CA LYS A 15 -2.45 11.57 -17.17
C LYS A 15 -3.45 10.67 -17.89
N ASN A 16 -4.27 9.94 -17.12
CA ASN A 16 -5.40 9.18 -17.63
C ASN A 16 -6.68 9.78 -17.02
N PRO A 17 -7.63 10.31 -17.82
CA PRO A 17 -8.83 10.95 -17.30
C PRO A 17 -9.72 10.00 -16.47
N HIS A 18 -9.57 8.69 -16.64
CA HIS A 18 -10.38 7.67 -15.98
C HIS A 18 -9.79 7.13 -14.67
N ILE A 19 -8.58 7.57 -14.29
CA ILE A 19 -7.85 7.06 -13.11
C ILE A 19 -7.43 8.22 -12.22
N GLU A 20 -7.87 8.19 -10.96
CA GLU A 20 -7.35 9.06 -9.91
C GLU A 20 -6.31 8.31 -9.07
N ILE A 21 -5.14 8.93 -8.87
CA ILE A 21 -4.15 8.45 -7.91
C ILE A 21 -4.25 9.28 -6.62
N ILE A 22 -4.55 8.64 -5.51
CA ILE A 22 -4.69 9.28 -4.20
C ILE A 22 -3.58 8.80 -3.27
N ALA A 23 -2.71 9.73 -2.87
CA ALA A 23 -1.74 9.48 -1.81
C ALA A 23 -2.48 9.47 -0.46
N ILE A 24 -2.35 8.39 0.31
CA ILE A 24 -3.04 8.26 1.62
C ILE A 24 -2.17 8.69 2.80
N ASN A 25 -0.85 8.63 2.64
CA ASN A 25 0.12 9.17 3.57
C ASN A 25 1.40 9.57 2.82
N THR A 26 2.27 10.28 3.51
CA THR A 26 3.64 10.58 3.07
C THR A 26 4.65 10.11 4.11
N GLY A 27 5.81 9.66 3.63
CA GLY A 27 6.87 9.16 4.50
C GLY A 27 6.60 7.72 4.93
N CYS A 28 7.58 7.15 5.61
CA CYS A 28 7.62 5.71 5.90
C CYS A 28 8.17 5.47 7.30
N LEU A 29 7.69 4.42 7.96
CA LEU A 29 8.21 3.96 9.25
C LEU A 29 9.43 3.04 9.10
N ASN A 30 9.60 2.41 7.92
CA ASN A 30 10.70 1.48 7.65
C ASN A 30 12.07 2.16 7.64
N GLN A 31 13.11 1.37 7.92
CA GLN A 31 14.52 1.79 8.01
C GLN A 31 15.44 1.16 6.96
N CYS A 32 14.88 0.82 5.80
CA CYS A 32 15.58 0.04 4.77
C CYS A 32 16.90 0.71 4.35
N THR A 33 18.01 -0.01 4.36
CA THR A 33 19.37 0.54 4.16
C THR A 33 19.62 1.10 2.76
N TYR A 34 18.88 0.62 1.77
CA TYR A 34 18.95 1.09 0.37
C TYR A 34 17.99 2.26 0.08
N CYS A 35 17.05 2.57 0.97
CA CYS A 35 15.90 3.41 0.64
C CYS A 35 16.13 4.88 0.98
N LYS A 36 16.27 5.74 -0.05
CA LYS A 36 16.43 7.19 0.14
C LYS A 36 15.18 7.88 0.69
N THR A 37 14.00 7.25 0.55
CA THR A 37 12.70 7.80 0.91
C THR A 37 12.64 8.36 2.32
N LYS A 38 13.22 7.66 3.32
CA LYS A 38 13.23 8.17 4.70
C LYS A 38 13.84 9.58 4.79
N HIS A 39 14.96 9.81 4.10
CA HIS A 39 15.63 11.10 4.12
C HIS A 39 14.90 12.15 3.28
N ALA A 40 14.25 11.74 2.18
CA ALA A 40 13.59 12.66 1.26
C ALA A 40 12.18 13.06 1.72
N ARG A 41 11.44 12.14 2.33
CA ARG A 41 10.04 12.31 2.75
C ARG A 41 9.91 12.45 4.25
N GLY A 42 10.85 11.98 5.06
CA GLY A 42 10.75 12.01 6.53
C GLY A 42 9.81 10.95 7.08
N GLU A 43 9.33 11.17 8.30
CA GLU A 43 8.46 10.24 9.04
C GLU A 43 7.06 10.16 8.46
N LEU A 44 6.26 9.20 8.96
CA LEU A 44 4.87 9.03 8.57
C LEU A 44 4.03 10.28 8.88
N GLY A 45 3.29 10.74 7.88
CA GLY A 45 2.17 11.67 8.05
C GLY A 45 1.00 11.21 7.19
N SER A 46 -0.10 10.82 7.82
CA SER A 46 -1.31 10.37 7.13
C SER A 46 -2.27 11.52 6.83
N TYR A 47 -3.00 11.42 5.73
CA TYR A 47 -4.15 12.28 5.48
C TYR A 47 -5.36 11.81 6.33
N PRO A 48 -6.20 12.73 6.85
CA PRO A 48 -7.45 12.37 7.50
C PRO A 48 -8.32 11.51 6.55
N PRO A 49 -8.98 10.44 7.05
CA PRO A 49 -9.82 9.58 6.20
C PRO A 49 -10.88 10.37 5.42
N GLU A 50 -11.45 11.40 6.03
CA GLU A 50 -12.51 12.23 5.48
C GLU A 50 -12.02 13.02 4.25
N GLU A 51 -10.77 13.48 4.25
CA GLU A 51 -10.18 14.18 3.11
C GLU A 51 -9.92 13.21 1.94
N ILE A 52 -9.48 11.98 2.23
CA ILE A 52 -9.27 10.93 1.23
C ILE A 52 -10.61 10.52 0.59
N VAL A 53 -11.63 10.30 1.43
CA VAL A 53 -12.98 9.93 0.99
C VAL A 53 -13.61 11.04 0.16
N GLU A 54 -13.47 12.30 0.58
CA GLU A 54 -14.00 13.42 -0.21
C GLU A 54 -13.30 13.54 -1.56
N ARG A 55 -11.97 13.38 -1.60
CA ARG A 55 -11.26 13.35 -2.89
C ARG A 55 -11.72 12.20 -3.78
N ALA A 56 -12.01 11.03 -3.20
CA ALA A 56 -12.57 9.91 -3.94
C ALA A 56 -13.94 10.26 -4.56
N ARG A 57 -14.86 10.85 -3.76
CA ARG A 57 -16.19 11.27 -4.24
C ARG A 57 -16.10 12.27 -5.38
N LEU A 58 -15.30 13.32 -5.23
CA LEU A 58 -15.09 14.33 -6.27
C LEU A 58 -14.53 13.71 -7.55
N SER A 59 -13.58 12.79 -7.42
CA SER A 59 -12.99 12.13 -8.59
C SER A 59 -14.03 11.35 -9.40
N PHE A 60 -14.94 10.64 -8.76
CA PHE A 60 -16.04 9.96 -9.47
C PHE A 60 -17.01 10.93 -10.14
N GLN A 61 -17.30 12.09 -9.53
CA GLN A 61 -18.11 13.15 -10.16
C GLN A 61 -17.41 13.74 -11.40
N GLU A 62 -16.09 13.73 -11.42
CA GLU A 62 -15.26 14.16 -12.55
C GLU A 62 -15.12 13.09 -13.66
N GLY A 63 -15.79 11.93 -13.53
CA GLY A 63 -15.80 10.88 -14.56
C GLY A 63 -14.68 9.84 -14.45
N VAL A 64 -13.94 9.84 -13.33
CA VAL A 64 -13.00 8.75 -12.99
C VAL A 64 -13.79 7.46 -12.75
N VAL A 65 -13.24 6.33 -13.15
CA VAL A 65 -13.82 4.99 -12.88
C VAL A 65 -12.91 4.13 -12.02
N GLU A 66 -11.66 4.53 -11.83
CA GLU A 66 -10.70 3.83 -10.99
C GLU A 66 -9.97 4.76 -10.01
N ILE A 67 -9.91 4.36 -8.75
CA ILE A 67 -9.05 4.99 -7.75
C ILE A 67 -7.88 4.07 -7.45
N TRP A 68 -6.66 4.60 -7.54
CA TRP A 68 -5.43 3.92 -7.15
C TRP A 68 -4.88 4.58 -5.89
N LEU A 69 -4.89 3.85 -4.78
CA LEU A 69 -4.25 4.31 -3.55
C LEU A 69 -2.75 4.15 -3.66
N THR A 70 -2.01 5.16 -3.24
CA THR A 70 -0.54 5.13 -3.24
C THR A 70 0.02 5.64 -1.92
N SER A 71 1.22 5.14 -1.60
CA SER A 71 2.00 5.52 -0.43
C SER A 71 3.41 4.96 -0.60
N GLU A 72 4.36 5.46 0.19
CA GLU A 72 5.60 4.74 0.44
C GLU A 72 5.37 3.36 1.08
N ASP A 73 4.32 3.22 1.88
CA ASP A 73 3.84 1.97 2.47
C ASP A 73 2.39 2.11 2.94
N THR A 74 1.43 1.57 2.18
CA THR A 74 0.01 1.73 2.53
C THR A 74 -0.36 1.04 3.83
N GLY A 75 0.36 -0.02 4.23
CA GLY A 75 0.11 -0.75 5.47
C GLY A 75 0.32 0.11 6.72
N THR A 76 1.11 1.19 6.61
CA THR A 76 1.36 2.09 7.74
C THR A 76 0.28 3.14 7.97
N TYR A 77 -0.67 3.28 7.03
CA TYR A 77 -1.69 4.32 7.07
C TYR A 77 -2.46 4.30 8.40
N GLY A 78 -2.66 5.50 8.97
CA GLY A 78 -3.54 5.71 10.10
C GLY A 78 -2.89 5.52 11.48
N ARG A 79 -1.72 4.88 11.56
CA ARG A 79 -0.99 4.66 12.82
C ARG A 79 -0.67 5.95 13.57
N ASP A 80 -0.32 6.99 12.82
CA ASP A 80 0.00 8.29 13.37
C ASP A 80 -1.24 9.10 13.76
N ILE A 81 -2.44 8.76 13.27
CA ILE A 81 -3.69 9.52 13.47
C ILE A 81 -4.81 8.79 14.23
N GLY A 82 -4.63 7.51 14.59
CA GLY A 82 -5.60 6.73 15.37
C GLY A 82 -6.70 6.08 14.52
N THR A 83 -6.38 5.65 13.30
CA THR A 83 -7.22 4.85 12.40
C THR A 83 -6.35 3.77 11.76
N SER A 84 -6.85 3.05 10.77
CA SER A 84 -6.12 1.98 10.10
C SER A 84 -6.41 1.91 8.60
N LEU A 85 -5.56 1.20 7.86
CA LEU A 85 -5.79 0.94 6.44
C LEU A 85 -7.14 0.24 6.19
N PRO A 86 -7.55 -0.83 6.91
CA PRO A 86 -8.87 -1.43 6.74
C PRO A 86 -10.03 -0.47 6.94
N GLU A 87 -10.00 0.37 7.98
CA GLU A 87 -11.06 1.36 8.23
C GLU A 87 -11.22 2.33 7.06
N LEU A 88 -10.10 2.80 6.50
CA LEU A 88 -10.13 3.66 5.30
C LEU A 88 -10.70 2.91 4.09
N LEU A 89 -10.29 1.66 3.86
CA LEU A 89 -10.76 0.89 2.71
C LEU A 89 -12.28 0.64 2.78
N TRP A 90 -12.81 0.34 3.97
CA TRP A 90 -14.25 0.20 4.18
C TRP A 90 -15.01 1.52 3.93
N LYS A 91 -14.51 2.66 4.44
CA LYS A 91 -15.09 3.98 4.11
C LYS A 91 -15.05 4.29 2.61
N LEU A 92 -13.97 3.89 1.92
CA LEU A 92 -13.83 4.14 0.49
C LEU A 92 -14.81 3.30 -0.33
N VAL A 93 -14.97 2.01 -0.06
CA VAL A 93 -15.87 1.17 -0.87
C VAL A 93 -17.33 1.61 -0.81
N GLU A 94 -17.76 2.26 0.27
CA GLU A 94 -19.09 2.85 0.42
C GLU A 94 -19.35 3.97 -0.59
N VAL A 95 -18.32 4.73 -0.97
CA VAL A 95 -18.46 5.90 -1.85
C VAL A 95 -18.17 5.61 -3.33
N ILE A 96 -17.63 4.42 -3.63
CA ILE A 96 -17.32 4.02 -5.01
C ILE A 96 -18.62 3.64 -5.73
N PRO A 97 -18.94 4.25 -6.89
CA PRO A 97 -20.12 3.87 -7.68
C PRO A 97 -20.06 2.44 -8.21
N GLU A 98 -21.21 1.90 -8.61
CA GLU A 98 -21.25 0.64 -9.36
C GLU A 98 -20.44 0.76 -10.68
N GLY A 99 -19.73 -0.31 -11.05
CA GLY A 99 -18.84 -0.33 -12.22
C GLY A 99 -17.47 0.33 -12.00
N CYS A 100 -17.28 1.08 -10.91
CA CYS A 100 -16.00 1.68 -10.55
C CYS A 100 -15.20 0.77 -9.60
N ARG A 101 -13.87 0.96 -9.56
CA ARG A 101 -12.97 0.10 -8.77
C ARG A 101 -11.89 0.83 -7.99
N LEU A 102 -11.48 0.23 -6.89
CA LEU A 102 -10.35 0.62 -6.05
C LEU A 102 -9.19 -0.34 -6.26
N ARG A 103 -7.99 0.19 -6.45
CA ARG A 103 -6.74 -0.55 -6.41
C ARG A 103 -5.95 -0.13 -5.18
N LEU A 104 -5.66 -1.10 -4.31
CA LEU A 104 -4.73 -0.89 -3.21
C LEU A 104 -3.28 -0.88 -3.76
N GLY A 105 -2.50 0.07 -3.26
CA GLY A 105 -1.09 0.21 -3.60
C GLY A 105 -0.19 -0.81 -2.90
N MET A 106 1.10 -0.48 -2.87
CA MET A 106 2.13 -1.31 -2.26
C MET A 106 2.06 -1.30 -0.73
N THR A 107 2.17 -2.48 -0.13
CA THR A 107 2.23 -2.67 1.33
C THR A 107 3.39 -3.58 1.70
N ASN A 108 4.11 -3.29 2.80
CA ASN A 108 5.19 -4.16 3.26
C ASN A 108 4.69 -5.25 4.23
N PRO A 109 5.35 -6.42 4.27
CA PRO A 109 4.96 -7.54 5.15
C PRO A 109 4.66 -7.17 6.62
N PRO A 110 5.49 -6.39 7.34
CA PRO A 110 5.28 -6.14 8.77
C PRO A 110 3.92 -5.53 9.08
N TYR A 111 3.45 -4.62 8.23
CA TYR A 111 2.22 -3.87 8.47
C TYR A 111 0.99 -4.55 7.87
N ILE A 112 1.14 -5.27 6.76
CA ILE A 112 0.01 -6.00 6.18
C ILE A 112 -0.37 -7.21 7.03
N LEU A 113 0.60 -7.85 7.69
CA LEU A 113 0.37 -8.99 8.58
C LEU A 113 -0.62 -8.66 9.70
N GLU A 114 -0.54 -7.45 10.26
CA GLU A 114 -1.46 -6.99 11.31
C GLU A 114 -2.90 -6.80 10.84
N HIS A 115 -3.12 -6.70 9.52
CA HIS A 115 -4.40 -6.40 8.91
C HIS A 115 -4.81 -7.48 7.89
N LEU A 116 -4.15 -8.63 7.89
CA LEU A 116 -4.21 -9.59 6.79
C LEU A 116 -5.63 -10.14 6.58
N GLU A 117 -6.34 -10.44 7.67
CA GLU A 117 -7.73 -10.93 7.60
C GLU A 117 -8.67 -9.88 7.00
N GLU A 118 -8.61 -8.64 7.50
CA GLU A 118 -9.47 -7.56 7.02
C GLU A 118 -9.14 -7.14 5.58
N VAL A 119 -7.86 -7.15 5.21
CA VAL A 119 -7.45 -6.94 3.82
C VAL A 119 -7.95 -8.07 2.92
N ALA A 120 -7.88 -9.33 3.35
CA ALA A 120 -8.47 -10.42 2.57
C ALA A 120 -9.99 -10.26 2.40
N ARG A 121 -10.71 -9.82 3.45
CA ARG A 121 -12.15 -9.57 3.40
C ARG A 121 -12.50 -8.46 2.39
N ILE A 122 -11.83 -7.31 2.46
CA ILE A 122 -12.15 -6.19 1.56
C ILE A 122 -11.76 -6.50 0.10
N MET A 123 -10.75 -7.33 -0.14
CA MET A 123 -10.35 -7.75 -1.48
C MET A 123 -11.40 -8.63 -2.21
N HIS A 124 -12.39 -9.17 -1.49
CA HIS A 124 -13.56 -9.81 -2.11
C HIS A 124 -14.62 -8.84 -2.60
N HIS A 125 -14.57 -7.59 -2.13
CA HIS A 125 -15.57 -6.61 -2.47
C HIS A 125 -15.55 -6.36 -4.00
N PRO A 126 -16.71 -6.34 -4.69
CA PRO A 126 -16.76 -6.22 -6.16
C PRO A 126 -16.17 -4.91 -6.70
N ARG A 127 -16.05 -3.90 -5.83
CA ARG A 127 -15.44 -2.60 -6.11
C ARG A 127 -13.94 -2.56 -5.81
N VAL A 128 -13.30 -3.66 -5.44
CA VAL A 128 -11.86 -3.72 -5.15
C VAL A 128 -11.18 -4.69 -6.10
N TYR A 129 -10.07 -4.27 -6.69
CA TYR A 129 -9.25 -5.16 -7.50
C TYR A 129 -8.59 -6.21 -6.62
N LYS A 130 -8.67 -7.47 -7.06
CA LYS A 130 -7.89 -8.59 -6.50
C LYS A 130 -6.43 -8.51 -6.93
N PHE A 131 -5.76 -7.43 -6.52
CA PHE A 131 -4.37 -7.15 -6.81
C PHE A 131 -3.71 -6.57 -5.56
N LEU A 132 -2.55 -7.10 -5.18
CA LEU A 132 -1.74 -6.51 -4.11
C LEU A 132 -0.26 -6.55 -4.49
N HIS A 133 0.43 -5.43 -4.28
CA HIS A 133 1.87 -5.36 -4.42
C HIS A 133 2.53 -5.50 -3.05
N VAL A 134 3.28 -6.59 -2.85
CA VAL A 134 4.02 -6.88 -1.61
C VAL A 134 5.49 -7.12 -1.97
N PRO A 135 6.39 -6.13 -1.77
CA PRO A 135 7.78 -6.27 -2.19
C PRO A 135 8.58 -7.09 -1.17
N VAL A 136 9.14 -8.22 -1.61
CA VAL A 136 9.98 -9.08 -0.76
C VAL A 136 11.41 -8.59 -0.69
N GLN A 137 11.92 -7.98 -1.77
CA GLN A 137 13.26 -7.42 -1.94
C GLN A 137 14.39 -8.45 -2.05
N SER A 138 14.38 -9.52 -1.26
CA SER A 138 15.34 -10.64 -1.40
C SER A 138 14.72 -11.96 -0.92
N GLY A 139 15.22 -13.09 -1.44
CA GLY A 139 14.87 -14.43 -0.98
C GLY A 139 15.70 -14.94 0.20
N SER A 140 16.76 -14.22 0.59
CA SER A 140 17.64 -14.60 1.70
C SER A 140 17.33 -13.80 2.96
N ASP A 141 17.07 -14.49 4.08
CA ASP A 141 16.85 -13.86 5.39
C ASP A 141 18.09 -13.07 5.86
N GLN A 142 19.30 -13.52 5.49
CA GLN A 142 20.53 -12.79 5.80
C GLN A 142 20.57 -11.44 5.06
N VAL A 143 20.28 -11.47 3.75
CA VAL A 143 20.23 -10.24 2.93
C VAL A 143 19.08 -9.32 3.38
N LEU A 144 17.91 -9.87 3.71
CA LEU A 144 16.79 -9.09 4.27
C LEU A 144 17.17 -8.39 5.59
N SER A 145 17.92 -9.07 6.45
CA SER A 145 18.44 -8.50 7.69
C SER A 145 19.40 -7.33 7.41
N ASP A 146 20.33 -7.49 6.48
CA ASP A 146 21.27 -6.45 6.08
C ASP A 146 20.58 -5.26 5.38
N MET A 147 19.47 -5.54 4.68
CA MET A 147 18.56 -4.52 4.14
C MET A 147 17.79 -3.77 5.24
N LYS A 148 17.84 -4.22 6.51
CA LYS A 148 16.99 -3.78 7.64
C LYS A 148 15.50 -3.94 7.37
N ARG A 149 15.12 -5.08 6.78
CA ARG A 149 13.71 -5.49 6.70
C ARG A 149 13.32 -6.13 8.02
N GLU A 150 12.19 -5.71 8.58
CA GLU A 150 11.66 -6.20 9.86
C GLU A 150 10.82 -7.46 9.69
N TYR A 151 11.15 -8.29 8.70
CA TYR A 151 10.45 -9.52 8.36
C TYR A 151 11.40 -10.49 7.64
N SER A 152 11.01 -11.76 7.64
CA SER A 152 11.70 -12.87 6.95
C SER A 152 11.02 -13.26 5.64
N ARG A 153 11.69 -14.06 4.83
CA ARG A 153 11.11 -14.75 3.67
C ARG A 153 9.83 -15.50 4.06
N LYS A 154 9.84 -16.18 5.21
CA LYS A 154 8.69 -16.96 5.70
C LYS A 154 7.47 -16.07 6.00
N ASP A 155 7.69 -14.86 6.52
CA ASP A 155 6.62 -13.89 6.75
C ASP A 155 5.98 -13.44 5.42
N PHE A 156 6.80 -13.22 4.40
CA PHE A 156 6.31 -12.93 3.05
C PHE A 156 5.52 -14.11 2.46
N GLU A 157 6.07 -15.33 2.54
CA GLU A 157 5.38 -16.55 2.10
C GLU A 157 4.02 -16.70 2.79
N HIS A 158 3.96 -16.45 4.10
CA HIS A 158 2.71 -16.49 4.86
C HIS A 158 1.66 -15.50 4.33
N VAL A 159 2.05 -14.24 4.05
CA VAL A 159 1.16 -13.25 3.43
C VAL A 159 0.62 -13.74 2.09
N VAL A 160 1.51 -14.27 1.23
CA VAL A 160 1.14 -14.72 -0.11
C VAL A 160 0.20 -15.92 -0.05
N ASP A 161 0.52 -16.92 0.75
CA ASP A 161 -0.25 -18.15 0.87
C ASP A 161 -1.64 -17.87 1.46
N PHE A 162 -1.70 -17.07 2.53
CA PHE A 162 -2.96 -16.66 3.14
C PHE A 162 -3.87 -15.92 2.13
N LEU A 163 -3.31 -14.97 1.38
CA LEU A 163 -4.09 -14.20 0.41
C LEU A 163 -4.54 -15.07 -0.78
N ARG A 164 -3.71 -15.99 -1.26
CA ARG A 164 -4.08 -16.92 -2.35
C ARG A 164 -5.19 -17.88 -1.93
N GLU A 165 -5.13 -18.38 -0.70
CA GLU A 165 -6.16 -19.25 -0.14
C GLU A 165 -7.48 -18.49 0.06
N ARG A 166 -7.41 -17.30 0.68
CA ARG A 166 -8.61 -16.55 1.07
C ARG A 166 -9.19 -15.72 -0.05
N VAL A 167 -8.43 -15.28 -1.04
CA VAL A 167 -8.89 -14.40 -2.13
C VAL A 167 -8.61 -15.08 -3.49
N PRO A 168 -9.49 -15.99 -3.95
CA PRO A 168 -9.29 -16.70 -5.21
C PRO A 168 -9.16 -15.73 -6.40
N GLY A 169 -8.11 -15.93 -7.19
CA GLY A 169 -7.76 -15.10 -8.34
C GLY A 169 -6.98 -13.83 -8.01
N ILE A 170 -6.47 -13.68 -6.78
CA ILE A 170 -5.60 -12.55 -6.45
C ILE A 170 -4.29 -12.58 -7.23
N THR A 171 -3.93 -11.43 -7.79
CA THR A 171 -2.62 -11.19 -8.38
C THR A 171 -1.70 -10.57 -7.33
N ILE A 172 -0.60 -11.25 -7.01
CA ILE A 172 0.46 -10.70 -6.16
C ILE A 172 1.61 -10.22 -7.05
N ALA A 173 1.96 -8.95 -6.93
CA ALA A 173 3.18 -8.40 -7.49
C ALA A 173 4.25 -8.27 -6.39
N THR A 174 5.52 -8.35 -6.76
CA THR A 174 6.65 -8.17 -5.85
C THR A 174 7.85 -7.57 -6.59
N ASP A 175 8.75 -6.96 -5.83
CA ASP A 175 10.02 -6.41 -6.31
C ASP A 175 11.17 -7.19 -5.67
N ILE A 176 12.26 -7.39 -6.42
CA ILE A 176 13.50 -8.05 -5.99
C ILE A 176 14.69 -7.16 -6.34
N ILE A 177 15.64 -7.04 -5.42
CA ILE A 177 16.93 -6.36 -5.61
C ILE A 177 18.01 -7.44 -5.60
N CYS A 178 18.60 -7.72 -6.76
CA CYS A 178 19.77 -8.58 -6.89
C CYS A 178 21.06 -7.77 -6.79
N GLY A 179 22.16 -8.41 -6.39
CA GLY A 179 23.46 -7.76 -6.23
C GLY A 179 23.51 -6.81 -5.04
N PHE A 180 22.75 -7.09 -3.98
CA PHE A 180 22.88 -6.33 -2.74
C PHE A 180 24.32 -6.48 -2.19
N PRO A 181 24.93 -5.45 -1.56
CA PRO A 181 26.37 -5.48 -1.23
C PRO A 181 26.85 -6.67 -0.38
N THR A 182 25.95 -7.33 0.35
CA THR A 182 26.25 -8.52 1.17
C THR A 182 25.74 -9.83 0.57
N GLU A 183 25.11 -9.80 -0.61
CA GLU A 183 24.57 -10.99 -1.29
C GLU A 183 25.70 -11.92 -1.76
N THR A 184 25.59 -13.19 -1.41
CA THR A 184 26.48 -14.26 -1.86
C THR A 184 25.80 -15.17 -2.88
N GLU A 185 26.56 -16.05 -3.53
CA GLU A 185 26.00 -17.04 -4.46
C GLU A 185 24.98 -18.00 -3.80
N ALA A 186 25.10 -18.24 -2.49
CA ALA A 186 24.12 -19.06 -1.76
C ALA A 186 22.81 -18.32 -1.46
N ASP A 187 22.82 -16.98 -1.49
CA ASP A 187 21.64 -16.14 -1.26
C ASP A 187 20.79 -15.95 -2.53
N PHE A 188 21.37 -16.17 -3.71
CA PHE A 188 20.76 -15.99 -5.04
C PHE A 188 19.98 -17.21 -5.51
#